data_AF-A0AAW4NB62-F1
#
_entry.id   AF-A0AAW4NB62-F1
#
_cell.length_a   1.000
_cell.length_b   1.000
_cell.length_c   1.000
_cell.angle_alpha   90.00
_cell.angle_beta   90.00
_cell.angle_gamma   90.00
#
_symmetry.space_group_name_H-M   'P 1'
#
loop_
_entity.id
_entity.type
_entity.pdbx_description
1 polymer ?
#
loop_
_entity_poly.entity_id
_entity_poly.type
_entity_poly.pdbx_seq_one_letter_code
_entity_poly.pdbx_strand_id
1 'polypeptide(L)'
;QDWEEADLKYRALKMVLSADDPNILYIEKHFSVNRDENVIDYVKNRVAAYEDSVLKYNEMVRMAAYKDSVANELRRESNSIKRTIKNYQ
;
A
#
# COMPACT_ATOMS: atom_id res chain seq x y z
N GLN A 1 12.88 6.41 -26.25
CA GLN A 1 11.76 5.45 -26.42
C GLN A 1 12.31 4.02 -26.44
N ASP A 2 13.47 3.78 -27.05
CA ASP A 2 14.08 2.44 -27.19
C ASP A 2 14.58 1.78 -25.88
N TRP A 3 14.90 2.57 -24.86
CA TRP A 3 15.47 2.06 -23.60
C TRP A 3 14.48 1.25 -22.76
N GLU A 4 13.21 1.65 -22.76
CA GLU A 4 12.14 1.00 -22.00
C GLU A 4 11.74 -0.34 -22.63
N GLU A 5 11.69 -0.38 -23.96
CA GLU A 5 11.46 -1.61 -24.71
C GLU A 5 12.63 -2.60 -24.55
N ALA A 6 13.88 -2.10 -24.52
CA ALA A 6 15.06 -2.92 -24.25
C ALA A 6 15.07 -3.50 -22.83
N ASP A 7 14.71 -2.72 -21.81
CA ASP A 7 14.58 -3.19 -20.42
C ASP A 7 13.48 -4.27 -20.29
N LEU A 8 12.32 -4.05 -20.93
CA LEU A 8 11.21 -5.01 -20.91
C LEU A 8 11.61 -6.35 -21.57
N LYS A 9 12.28 -6.29 -22.73
CA LYS A 9 12.79 -7.48 -23.42
C LYS A 9 13.84 -8.21 -22.60
N TYR A 10 14.75 -7.48 -21.95
CA TYR A 10 15.75 -8.06 -21.07
C TYR A 10 15.11 -8.77 -19.85
N ARG A 11 14.12 -8.15 -19.21
CA ARG A 11 13.35 -8.75 -18.10
C ARG A 11 12.62 -10.02 -18.52
N ALA A 12 11.99 -10.02 -19.70
CA ALA A 12 11.31 -11.20 -20.23
C ALA A 12 12.30 -12.36 -20.47
N LEU A 13 13.47 -12.08 -21.05
CA LEU A 13 14.53 -13.08 -21.24
C LEU A 13 15.01 -13.65 -19.90
N LYS A 14 15.23 -12.80 -18.89
CA LYS A 14 15.69 -13.22 -17.54
C LYS A 14 14.66 -14.08 -16.79
N MET A 15 13.37 -13.98 -17.11
CA MET A 15 12.34 -14.84 -16.52
C MET A 15 12.28 -16.25 -17.15
N VAL A 16 12.75 -16.40 -18.40
CA VAL A 16 12.62 -17.64 -19.18
C VAL A 16 13.93 -18.43 -19.24
N LEU A 17 15.08 -17.73 -19.22
CA LEU A 17 16.41 -18.34 -19.34
C LEU A 17 17.06 -18.54 -17.96
N SER A 18 17.94 -19.54 -17.87
CA SER A 18 18.76 -19.78 -16.67
C SER A 18 19.73 -18.62 -16.43
N ALA A 19 20.08 -18.38 -15.17
CA ALA A 19 21.07 -17.36 -14.80
C ALA A 19 22.47 -17.63 -15.41
N ASP A 20 22.80 -18.90 -15.66
CA ASP A 20 24.06 -19.33 -16.27
C ASP A 20 24.03 -19.31 -17.80
N ASP A 21 22.95 -18.81 -18.43
CA ASP A 21 22.85 -18.73 -19.88
C ASP A 21 23.92 -17.77 -20.44
N PRO A 22 24.72 -18.21 -21.44
CA PRO A 22 25.81 -17.41 -21.99
C PRO A 22 25.36 -16.06 -22.56
N ASN A 23 24.13 -15.95 -23.07
CA ASN A 23 23.60 -14.71 -23.62
C ASN A 23 23.16 -13.76 -22.51
N ILE A 24 22.56 -14.27 -21.43
CA ILE A 24 22.24 -13.47 -20.24
C ILE A 24 23.53 -12.91 -19.64
N LEU A 25 24.54 -13.75 -19.44
CA LEU A 25 25.85 -13.33 -18.93
C LEU A 25 26.53 -12.30 -19.85
N TYR A 26 26.41 -12.48 -21.18
CA TYR A 26 26.95 -11.52 -22.14
C TYR A 26 26.24 -10.16 -22.05
N ILE A 27 24.92 -10.15 -21.95
CA ILE A 27 24.13 -8.92 -21.81
C ILE A 27 24.47 -8.22 -20.48
N GLU A 28 24.46 -8.95 -19.36
CA GLU A 28 24.79 -8.39 -18.05
C GLU A 28 26.22 -7.83 -17.97
N LYS A 29 27.18 -8.48 -18.66
CA LYS A 29 28.57 -8.03 -18.69
C LYS A 29 28.80 -6.75 -19.49
N HIS A 30 28.03 -6.51 -20.56
CA HIS A 30 28.30 -5.40 -21.51
C HIS A 30 27.26 -4.29 -21.48
N PHE A 31 26.05 -4.59 -21.00
CA PHE A 31 24.91 -3.67 -21.01
C PHE A 31 24.33 -3.47 -19.61
N SER A 32 25.14 -3.61 -18.55
CA SER A 32 24.69 -3.36 -17.18
C SER A 32 24.16 -1.93 -17.04
N VAL A 33 22.87 -1.73 -17.25
CA VAL A 33 22.12 -0.62 -16.68
C VAL A 33 22.09 -0.95 -15.20
N ASN A 34 23.07 -0.48 -14.43
CA ASN A 34 23.38 -0.91 -13.05
C ASN A 34 22.11 -1.16 -12.22
N ARG A 35 21.65 -2.42 -12.22
CA ARG A 35 20.48 -2.84 -11.47
C ARG A 35 20.95 -3.11 -10.06
N ASP A 36 20.83 -2.09 -9.23
CA ASP A 36 21.14 -2.22 -7.81
C ASP A 36 19.97 -2.91 -7.10
N GLU A 37 20.12 -4.21 -6.86
CA GLU A 37 19.13 -5.02 -6.16
C GLU A 37 18.85 -4.51 -4.74
N ASN A 38 19.83 -3.90 -4.08
CA ASN A 38 19.64 -3.34 -2.74
C ASN A 38 18.75 -2.10 -2.80
N VAL A 39 18.92 -1.26 -3.82
CA VAL A 39 18.04 -0.09 -4.04
C VAL A 39 16.62 -0.55 -4.38
N ILE A 40 16.47 -1.59 -5.20
CA ILE A 40 15.15 -2.14 -5.53
C ILE A 40 14.46 -2.71 -4.29
N ASP A 41 15.17 -3.50 -3.49
CA ASP A 41 14.62 -4.08 -2.26
C ASP A 41 14.27 -2.99 -1.23
N TYR A 42 15.14 -2.00 -1.06
CA TYR A 42 14.88 -0.83 -0.22
C TYR A 42 13.61 -0.08 -0.63
N VAL A 43 13.44 0.18 -1.92
CA VAL A 43 12.24 0.86 -2.44
C VAL A 43 10.99 0.00 -2.22
N LYS A 44 11.05 -1.32 -2.50
CA LYS A 44 9.93 -2.24 -2.25
C LYS A 44 9.49 -2.23 -0.78
N ASN A 45 10.44 -2.34 0.14
CA ASN A 45 10.16 -2.31 1.58
C ASN A 45 9.53 -0.99 2.02
N ARG A 46 9.99 0.13 1.46
CA ARG A 46 9.39 1.44 1.74
C ARG A 46 7.97 1.59 1.21
N VAL A 47 7.71 1.08 0.00
CA VAL A 47 6.36 1.09 -0.58
C VAL A 47 5.43 0.26 0.29
N ALA A 48 5.81 -0.97 0.66
CA ALA A 48 5.01 -1.83 1.53
C ALA A 48 4.69 -1.17 2.89
N ALA A 49 5.69 -0.53 3.52
CA ALA A 49 5.49 0.18 4.78
C ALA A 49 4.55 1.40 4.65
N TYR A 50 4.64 2.13 3.54
CA TYR A 50 3.76 3.24 3.26
C TYR A 50 2.32 2.78 3.01
N GLU A 51 2.13 1.74 2.21
CA GLU A 51 0.82 1.15 1.93
C GLU A 51 0.13 0.64 3.21
N ASP A 52 0.87 -0.06 4.08
CA ASP A 52 0.36 -0.52 5.39
C ASP A 52 -0.04 0.66 6.28
N SER A 53 0.75 1.73 6.28
CA SER A 53 0.45 2.95 7.06
C SER A 53 -0.83 3.65 6.57
N VAL A 54 -1.00 3.77 5.24
CA VAL A 54 -2.20 4.35 4.63
C VAL A 54 -3.44 3.50 4.92
N LEU A 55 -3.32 2.17 4.86
CA LEU A 55 -4.41 1.27 5.20
C LEU A 55 -4.84 1.45 6.66
N LYS A 56 -3.90 1.39 7.61
CA LYS A 56 -4.17 1.58 9.04
C LYS A 56 -4.79 2.93 9.34
N TYR A 57 -4.30 3.99 8.70
CA TYR A 57 -4.89 5.33 8.85
C TYR A 57 -6.37 5.33 8.44
N ASN A 58 -6.69 4.76 7.27
CA ASN A 58 -8.06 4.68 6.78
C ASN A 58 -8.97 3.87 7.71
N GLU A 59 -8.48 2.76 8.27
CA GLU A 59 -9.21 1.98 9.27
C GLU A 59 -9.50 2.79 10.52
N MET A 60 -8.52 3.52 11.05
CA MET A 60 -8.69 4.40 12.21
C MET A 60 -9.74 5.48 11.96
N VAL A 61 -9.69 6.13 10.78
CA VAL A 61 -10.68 7.15 10.40
C VAL A 61 -12.09 6.57 10.34
N ARG A 62 -12.26 5.39 9.72
CA ARG A 62 -13.56 4.71 9.66
C ARG A 62 -14.08 4.34 11.06
N MET A 63 -13.21 3.82 11.92
CA MET A 63 -13.57 3.46 13.29
C MET A 63 -13.93 4.67 14.14
N ALA A 64 -13.24 5.80 13.97
CA ALA A 64 -13.57 7.05 14.64
C ALA A 64 -14.97 7.54 14.22
N ALA A 65 -15.24 7.61 12.92
CA ALA A 65 -16.55 8.01 12.41
C ALA A 65 -17.69 7.10 12.92
N TYR A 66 -17.46 5.78 12.97
CA TYR A 66 -18.43 4.84 13.53
C TYR A 66 -18.70 5.09 15.02
N LYS A 67 -17.64 5.23 15.83
CA LYS A 67 -17.76 5.51 17.26
C LYS A 67 -18.48 6.83 17.53
N ASP A 68 -18.18 7.86 16.74
CA ASP A 68 -18.85 9.16 16.83
C ASP A 68 -20.34 9.07 16.47
N SER A 69 -20.71 8.25 15.48
CA SER A 69 -22.10 7.99 15.13
C SER A 69 -22.85 7.36 16.31
N VAL A 70 -22.29 6.29 16.90
CA VAL A 70 -22.89 5.58 18.04
C VAL A 70 -23.02 6.51 19.25
N ALA A 71 -21.99 7.30 19.57
CA ALA A 71 -22.04 8.25 20.67
C ALA A 71 -23.12 9.33 20.46
N ASN A 72 -23.29 9.80 19.22
CA ASN A 72 -24.33 10.77 18.88
C ASN A 72 -25.74 10.21 19.02
N GLU A 73 -25.94 8.96 18.63
CA GLU A 73 -27.23 8.27 18.79
C GLU A 73 -27.58 8.10 20.27
N LEU A 74 -26.68 7.53 21.07
CA LEU A 74 -26.86 7.38 22.52
C LEU A 74 -27.15 8.73 23.21
N ARG A 75 -26.45 9.79 22.78
CA ARG A 75 -26.70 11.14 23.29
C ARG A 75 -28.11 11.64 22.94
N ARG A 76 -28.62 11.34 21.73
CA ARG A 76 -29.99 11.73 21.34
C ARG A 76 -31.02 10.97 22.16
N GLU A 77 -30.84 9.66 22.32
CA GLU A 77 -31.72 8.81 23.14
C GLU A 77 -31.76 9.29 24.60
N SER A 78 -30.59 9.51 25.21
CA SER A 78 -30.48 10.03 26.57
C SER A 78 -31.20 11.37 26.75
N ASN A 79 -31.05 12.29 25.80
CA ASN A 79 -31.76 13.57 25.82
C ASN A 79 -33.27 13.41 25.68
N SER A 80 -33.74 12.44 24.89
CA SER A 80 -35.16 12.11 24.77
C SER A 80 -35.73 11.65 26.12
N ILE A 81 -35.08 10.68 26.76
CA ILE A 81 -35.46 10.16 28.08
C ILE A 81 -35.51 11.29 29.11
N LYS A 82 -34.47 12.14 29.15
CA LYS A 82 -34.40 13.28 30.07
C LYS A 82 -35.56 14.26 29.90
N ARG A 83 -35.99 14.52 28.66
CA ARG A 83 -37.17 15.37 28.38
C ARG A 83 -38.46 14.70 28.84
N THR A 84 -38.63 13.43 28.54
CA THR A 84 -39.79 12.64 28.97
C THR A 84 -39.95 12.69 30.48
N ILE A 85 -38.89 12.43 31.25
CA ILE A 85 -38.92 12.49 32.72
C ILE A 85 -39.30 13.88 33.23
N LYS A 86 -38.72 14.95 32.66
CA LYS A 86 -39.05 16.33 33.03
C LYS A 86 -40.52 16.70 32.79
N ASN A 87 -41.15 16.13 31.77
CA ASN A 87 -42.55 16.40 31.46
C ASN A 87 -43.54 15.67 32.38
N TYR A 88 -43.07 14.67 33.14
CA TYR A 88 -43.88 13.94 34.14
C TYR A 88 -43.67 14.46 35.57
N GLN A 89 -42.82 15.47 35.78
CA GLN A 89 -42.62 16.18 37.05
C GLN A 89 -43.30 17.54 37.01
#